data_AF-A0A7C9GPN9-F1
#
_entry.id   AF-A0A7C9GPN9-F1
#
_cell.length_a   1.000
_cell.length_b   1.000
_cell.length_c   1.000
_cell.angle_alpha   90.00
_cell.angle_beta   90.00
_cell.angle_gamma   90.00
#
_symmetry.space_group_name_H-M   'P 1'
#
loop_
_entity.id
_entity.type
_entity.pdbx_description
1 polymer ?
#
loop_
_entity_poly.entity_id
_entity_poly.type
_entity_poly.pdbx_seq_one_letter_code
_entity_poly.pdbx_strand_id
1 'polypeptide(L)' 'MGSFSLVHWVVLILVVILLFGRGRISDLMGDFAKGINSFKKGLADGDTPASTPTTAPPPQVTNTGTTPVQPVADEVRR' A
#
# COMPACT_ATOMS: atom_id res chain seq x y z
N MET A 1 -15.77 18.12 31.89
CA MET A 1 -14.60 18.67 31.17
C MET A 1 -13.94 17.54 30.38
N GLY A 2 -14.36 17.28 29.14
CA GLY A 2 -13.89 16.10 28.39
C GLY A 2 -14.34 16.06 26.93
N SER A 3 -15.37 16.83 26.58
CA SER A 3 -15.92 16.96 25.23
C SER A 3 -15.07 17.80 24.27
N PHE A 4 -14.04 18.51 24.75
CA PHE A 4 -13.16 19.31 23.89
C PHE A 4 -11.94 18.55 23.36
N SER A 5 -11.46 17.51 24.04
CA SER A 5 -10.18 16.89 23.69
C SER A 5 -10.27 16.05 22.41
N LEU A 6 -11.28 15.18 22.31
CA LEU A 6 -11.41 14.28 21.16
C LEU A 6 -11.82 15.03 19.88
N VAL A 7 -12.76 15.97 20.00
CA VAL A 7 -13.22 16.79 18.87
C VAL A 7 -12.10 17.70 18.37
N HIS A 8 -11.30 18.28 19.26
CA HIS A 8 -10.17 19.15 18.87
C HIS A 8 -9.13 18.39 18.02
N TRP A 9 -8.77 17.16 18.42
CA TRP A 9 -7.85 16.33 17.64
C TRP A 9 -8.39 15.98 16.26
N VAL A 10 -9.69 15.65 16.16
CA VAL A 10 -10.35 15.38 14.88
C VAL A 10 -10.36 16.63 13.98
N VAL A 11 -10.68 17.80 14.55
CA VAL A 11 -10.69 19.08 13.81
C VAL A 11 -9.28 19.45 13.34
N LEU A 12 -8.24 19.23 14.16
CA LEU A 12 -6.86 19.45 13.75
C LEU A 12 -6.45 18.57 12.57
N ILE A 13 -6.74 17.27 12.63
CA ILE A 13 -6.44 16.34 11.52
C ILE A 13 -7.21 16.75 10.26
N LEU A 14 -8.47 17.15 10.40
CA LEU A 14 -9.26 17.63 9.27
C LEU A 14 -8.61 18.85 8.60
N VAL A 15 -8.19 19.85 9.39
CA VAL A 15 -7.52 21.05 8.89
C VAL A 15 -6.20 20.71 8.20
N VAL A 16 -5.39 19.82 8.77
CA VAL A 16 -4.12 19.38 8.18
C VAL A 16 -4.36 18.66 6.85
N ILE A 17 -5.33 17.76 6.76
CA ILE A 17 -5.67 17.06 5.52
C ILE A 17 -6.15 18.04 4.44
N LEU A 18 -6.89 19.08 4.83
CA LEU A 18 -7.39 20.10 3.90
C LEU A 18 -6.28 21.03 3.40
N LEU A 19 -5.33 21.40 4.27
CA LEU A 19 -4.24 22.33 3.95
C LEU A 19 -3.14 21.69 3.09
N PHE A 20 -2.79 20.44 3.40
CA PHE A 20 -1.76 19.68 2.67
C PHE A 20 -2.34 18.87 1.50
N GLY A 21 -3.65 18.60 1.51
CA GLY A 21 -4.33 17.78 0.50
C GLY A 21 -4.05 16.28 0.64
N ARG A 22 -4.97 15.45 0.13
CA ARG A 22 -4.88 13.97 0.22
C ARG A 22 -3.63 13.33 -0.41
N GLY A 23 -3.00 13.99 -1.38
CA GLY A 23 -1.85 13.44 -2.10
C GLY A 23 -0.54 13.53 -1.31
N ARG A 24 -0.26 14.69 -0.70
CA ARG A 24 1.02 14.94 -0.04
C ARG A 24 1.21 14.11 1.23
N ILE A 25 0.13 13.88 1.99
CA ILE A 25 0.19 13.14 3.26
C ILE A 25 0.44 11.65 3.02
N SER A 26 -0.13 11.06 1.97
CA SER A 26 0.09 9.65 1.63
C SER A 26 1.52 9.37 1.18
N ASP A 27 2.10 10.22 0.33
CA ASP A 27 3.49 10.08 -0.10
C ASP A 27 4.45 10.22 1.08
N LEU A 28 4.23 11.25 1.93
CA LEU A 28 5.06 11.48 3.12
C LEU A 28 4.92 10.35 4.14
N MET A 29 3.71 9.83 4.38
CA MET A 29 3.48 8.70 5.27
C MET A 29 4.14 7.42 4.77
N GLY A 30 4.19 7.21 3.46
CA GLY A 30 4.90 6.06 2.86
C GLY A 30 6.39 6.08 3.18
N ASP A 31 7.05 7.21 2.94
CA ASP A 31 8.49 7.38 3.24
C ASP A 31 8.77 7.34 4.74
N PHE A 32 7.90 7.96 5.56
CA PHE A 32 8.01 7.94 7.01
C PHE A 32 7.83 6.53 7.59
N ALA A 33 6.84 5.77 7.09
CA ALA A 33 6.60 4.40 7.51
C ALA A 33 7.77 3.49 7.16
N LYS A 34 8.38 3.66 5.99
CA LYS A 34 9.56 2.90 5.57
C LYS A 34 10.78 3.20 6.44
N GLY A 35 10.98 4.47 6.81
CA GLY A 35 12.02 4.90 7.75
C GLY A 35 11.84 4.29 9.14
N ILE A 36 10.65 4.39 9.72
CA ILE A 36 10.35 3.83 11.05
C ILE A 36 10.42 2.30 11.04
N ASN A 37 9.94 1.63 9.98
CA ASN A 37 9.99 0.17 9.91
C ASN A 37 11.43 -0.34 9.76
N SER A 38 12.28 0.37 9.02
CA SER A 38 13.71 0.07 8.93
C SER A 38 14.44 0.28 10.26
N PHE A 39 14.06 1.33 11.00
CA PHE A 39 14.59 1.58 12.34
C PHE A 39 14.17 0.49 13.33
N LYS A 40 12.89 0.10 13.33
CA LYS A 40 12.36 -0.99 14.14
C LYS A 40 13.00 -2.32 13.77
N LYS A 41 13.20 -2.59 12.48
CA LYS A 41 13.87 -3.80 11.99
C LYS A 41 15.35 -3.82 12.38
N GLY A 42 16.06 -2.69 12.31
CA GLY A 42 17.44 -2.58 12.78
C GLY A 42 17.58 -2.79 14.30
N LEU A 43 16.58 -2.39 15.09
CA LEU A 43 16.50 -2.70 16.53
C LEU A 43 16.10 -4.16 16.81
N ALA A 44 15.24 -4.76 15.96
CA ALA A 44 14.70 -6.11 16.15
C ALA A 44 15.53 -7.24 15.52
N ASP A 45 16.41 -6.95 14.55
CA ASP A 45 17.35 -7.92 13.95
C ASP A 45 18.41 -8.41 14.96
N GLY A 46 18.42 -7.88 16.20
CA GLY A 46 19.14 -8.46 17.33
C GLY A 46 18.50 -9.73 17.92
N ASP A 47 17.22 -10.03 17.64
CA ASP A 47 16.50 -11.11 18.36
C ASP A 47 15.56 -12.00 17.50
N THR A 48 15.13 -11.65 16.28
CA THR A 48 14.30 -12.59 15.46
C THR A 48 14.24 -12.21 13.97
N PRO A 49 14.32 -13.15 13.00
CA PRO A 49 14.11 -12.85 11.58
C PRO A 49 12.64 -12.48 11.32
N ALA A 50 12.40 -11.19 11.07
CA ALA A 50 11.05 -10.62 10.93
C ALA A 50 10.40 -10.88 9.56
N SER A 51 9.10 -11.20 9.64
CA SER A 51 8.13 -11.41 8.58
C SER A 51 8.12 -10.36 7.47
N THR A 52 8.10 -10.84 6.23
CA THR A 52 7.84 -10.10 5.00
C THR A 52 6.48 -9.39 5.07
N PRO A 53 6.39 -8.05 4.92
CA PRO A 53 5.11 -7.44 4.60
C PRO A 53 4.80 -7.78 3.15
N THR A 54 3.68 -8.48 2.95
CA THR A 54 3.02 -8.65 1.65
C THR A 54 2.87 -7.29 0.98
N THR A 55 3.75 -6.98 0.04
CA THR A 55 3.47 -6.04 -1.04
C THR A 55 2.27 -6.60 -1.78
N ALA A 56 1.10 -5.99 -1.57
CA ALA A 56 -0.05 -6.24 -2.43
C ALA A 56 0.41 -6.03 -3.88
N PRO A 57 0.24 -7.00 -4.79
CA PRO A 57 0.64 -6.84 -6.18
C PRO A 57 -0.14 -5.66 -6.78
N PRO A 58 0.49 -4.83 -7.64
CA PRO A 58 -0.22 -3.76 -8.32
C PRO A 58 -1.43 -4.35 -9.06
N PRO A 59 -2.60 -3.69 -9.05
CA PRO A 59 -3.76 -4.15 -9.79
C PRO A 59 -3.36 -4.33 -11.26
N GLN A 60 -3.28 -5.59 -11.70
CA GLN A 60 -3.10 -5.91 -13.10
C GLN A 60 -4.32 -5.33 -13.82
N VAL A 61 -4.07 -4.37 -14.71
CA VAL A 61 -5.06 -3.89 -15.67
C VAL A 61 -5.33 -5.07 -16.60
N THR A 62 -6.36 -5.84 -16.26
CA THR A 62 -6.89 -6.92 -17.09
C THR A 62 -7.45 -6.30 -18.36
N ASN A 63 -6.64 -6.26 -19.41
CA ASN A 63 -7.12 -6.08 -20.78
C ASN A 63 -7.87 -7.36 -21.18
N THR A 64 -9.08 -7.56 -20.67
CA THR A 64 -10.07 -8.47 -21.26
C THR A 64 -10.61 -7.81 -22.51
N GLY A 65 -9.86 -7.98 -23.60
CA GLY A 65 -10.23 -7.53 -24.93
C GLY A 65 -9.57 -8.40 -25.98
N THR A 66 -9.93 -9.69 -26.01
CA THR A 66 -10.22 -10.49 -27.22
C THR A 66 -10.54 -11.93 -26.82
N THR A 67 -11.82 -12.26 -26.95
CA THR A 67 -12.37 -13.62 -26.97
C THR A 67 -11.93 -14.35 -28.26
N PRO A 68 -12.28 -15.64 -28.47
CA PRO A 68 -11.38 -16.77 -28.69
C PRO A 68 -11.33 -17.21 -30.18
N VAL A 69 -10.76 -18.39 -30.43
CA VAL A 69 -10.88 -19.20 -31.68
C VAL A 69 -9.79 -19.00 -32.74
N GLN A 70 -8.76 -19.86 -32.71
CA GLN A 70 -8.36 -20.54 -33.95
C GLN A 70 -7.70 -21.91 -33.64
N PRO A 71 -8.04 -22.98 -34.39
CA PRO A 71 -7.69 -24.35 -34.10
C PRO A 71 -6.32 -24.68 -34.67
N VAL A 72 -5.39 -25.19 -33.87
CA VAL A 72 -4.15 -25.78 -34.40
C VAL A 72 -4.19 -27.28 -34.19
N ALA A 73 -4.87 -27.93 -35.12
CA ALA A 73 -4.72 -29.35 -35.38
C ALA A 73 -3.39 -29.55 -36.14
N ASP A 74 -2.26 -29.71 -35.44
CA ASP A 74 -0.99 -30.03 -36.12
C ASP A 74 0.06 -30.74 -35.24
N GLU A 75 -0.36 -31.45 -34.18
CA GLU A 75 0.57 -32.19 -33.29
C GLU A 75 0.19 -33.68 -33.11
N VAL A 76 -0.26 -34.37 -34.17
CA VAL A 76 -0.51 -35.83 -34.11
C VAL A 76 0.03 -36.59 -35.34
N ARG A 77 0.68 -35.95 -36.33
CA ARG A 77 1.10 -36.67 -37.56
C ARG A 77 2.38 -36.17 -38.22
N ARG A 78 3.51 -36.20 -37.53
CA ARG A 78 4.83 -36.40 -38.15
C ARG A 78 5.76 -37.20 -37.26
#